data_AF-A0A096GSQ6-F1
#
_entry.id   AF-A0A096GSQ6-F1
#
_cell.length_a   1.000
_cell.length_b   1.000
_cell.length_c   1.000
_cell.angle_alpha   90.00
_cell.angle_beta   90.00
_cell.angle_gamma   90.00
#
_symmetry.space_group_name_H-M   'P 1'
#
loop_
_entity.id
_entity.type
_entity.pdbx_description
1 polymer ?
#
loop_
_entity_poly.entity_id
_entity_poly.type
_entity_poly.pdbx_seq_one_letter_code
_entity_poly.pdbx_strand_id
1 'polypeptide(L)' 'MITIPNQSSVAKAFAEFDEAGRMKPSSYYERVVDVMEELVKFTLLTRDCSDYLVDRYSERRESAEELSKRVNQRSI' A
#
# COMPACT_ATOMS: atom_id res chain seq x y z
N MET A 1 1.53 3.92 -1.31
CA MET A 1 1.12 2.50 -1.37
C MET A 1 2.37 1.64 -1.28
N ILE A 2 2.38 0.67 -0.37
CA ILE A 2 3.45 -0.34 -0.30
C ILE A 2 2.83 -1.64 -0.82
N THR A 3 3.28 -2.10 -1.98
CA THR A 3 2.82 -3.36 -2.56
C THR A 3 3.56 -4.50 -1.86
N ILE A 4 2.80 -5.40 -1.22
CA ILE A 4 3.38 -6.57 -0.56
C ILE A 4 3.90 -7.58 -1.61
N PRO A 5 4.96 -8.35 -1.32
CA PRO A 5 5.52 -9.32 -2.26
C PRO A 5 4.54 -10.44 -2.68
N ASN A 6 3.72 -10.94 -1.76
CA ASN A 6 2.83 -12.06 -2.03
C ASN A 6 1.59 -11.61 -2.82
N GLN A 7 1.12 -12.47 -3.72
CA GLN A 7 -0.06 -12.23 -4.54
C GLN A 7 -0.81 -13.54 -4.85
N SER A 8 -2.09 -13.41 -5.19
CA SER A 8 -2.94 -14.52 -5.59
C SER A 8 -3.35 -14.41 -7.05
N SER A 9 -3.24 -15.52 -7.78
CA SER A 9 -3.71 -15.68 -9.16
C SER A 9 -4.46 -17.01 -9.25
N VAL A 10 -5.78 -16.93 -9.41
CA VAL A 10 -6.68 -18.09 -9.40
C VAL A 10 -7.02 -18.47 -10.83
N ALA A 11 -6.46 -19.59 -11.31
CA ALA A 11 -6.72 -20.07 -12.67
C ALA A 11 -8.14 -20.63 -12.78
N LYS A 12 -8.80 -20.41 -13.94
CA LYS A 12 -10.17 -20.88 -14.20
C LYS A 12 -11.12 -20.60 -13.03
N ALA A 13 -11.14 -19.36 -12.55
CA ALA A 13 -11.86 -18.96 -11.34
C ALA A 13 -13.30 -19.51 -11.27
N PHE A 14 -14.03 -19.58 -12.39
CA PHE A 14 -15.38 -20.18 -12.44
C PHE A 14 -15.51 -21.60 -11.87
N ALA A 15 -14.42 -22.38 -11.82
CA ALA A 15 -14.39 -23.73 -11.24
C ALA A 15 -14.09 -23.74 -9.73
N GLU A 16 -13.48 -22.67 -9.20
CA GLU A 16 -12.99 -22.57 -7.81
C GLU A 16 -14.06 -22.05 -6.83
N PHE A 17 -15.25 -21.70 -7.31
CA PHE A 17 -16.38 -21.27 -6.48
C PHE A 17 -17.52 -22.29 -6.53
N ASP A 18 -18.26 -22.40 -5.43
CA ASP A 18 -19.50 -23.18 -5.34
C ASP A 18 -20.72 -22.37 -5.81
N GLU A 19 -21.90 -23.00 -5.82
CA GLU A 19 -23.15 -22.37 -6.24
C GLU A 19 -23.57 -21.19 -5.34
N ALA A 20 -23.10 -21.14 -4.10
CA ALA A 20 -23.34 -20.03 -3.17
C ALA A 20 -22.29 -18.91 -3.32
N GLY A 21 -21.37 -19.00 -4.29
CA GLY A 21 -20.31 -18.03 -4.52
C GLY A 21 -19.18 -18.07 -3.49
N ARG A 22 -19.05 -19.17 -2.74
CA ARG A 22 -17.95 -19.38 -1.80
C ARG A 22 -16.80 -20.06 -2.50
N MET A 23 -15.59 -19.60 -2.23
CA MET A 23 -14.39 -20.25 -2.75
C MET A 23 -14.23 -21.62 -2.08
N LYS A 24 -14.00 -22.65 -2.89
CA LYS A 24 -13.79 -24.02 -2.44
C LYS A 24 -12.46 -24.14 -1.70
N PRO A 25 -12.31 -25.09 -0.76
CA PRO A 25 -11.00 -25.42 -0.21
C PRO A 25 -10.06 -25.90 -1.32
N SER A 26 -9.01 -25.13 -1.60
CA SER A 26 -7.99 -25.45 -2.60
C SER A 26 -6.68 -24.72 -2.26
N SER A 27 -5.59 -25.07 -2.96
CA SER A 27 -4.31 -24.36 -2.82
C SER A 27 -4.41 -22.89 -3.20
N TYR A 28 -5.38 -22.51 -4.05
CA TYR A 28 -5.66 -21.10 -4.33
C TYR A 28 -6.26 -20.38 -3.14
N TYR A 29 -7.14 -21.04 -2.37
CA TYR A 29 -7.70 -20.46 -1.16
C TYR A 29 -6.64 -20.27 -0.08
N GLU A 30 -5.76 -21.26 0.12
CA GLU A 30 -4.61 -21.15 1.02
C GLU A 30 -3.72 -19.95 0.65
N ARG A 31 -3.44 -19.75 -0.64
CA ARG A 31 -2.70 -18.56 -1.09
C ARG A 31 -3.42 -17.24 -0.78
N VAL A 32 -4.74 -17.19 -0.90
CA VAL A 32 -5.50 -15.98 -0.52
C VAL A 32 -5.34 -15.69 0.97
N VAL A 33 -5.35 -16.73 1.81
CA VAL A 33 -5.10 -16.61 3.25
C VAL A 33 -3.69 -16.04 3.51
N ASP A 34 -2.65 -16.57 2.86
CA ASP A 34 -1.28 -16.07 3.01
C ASP A 34 -1.15 -14.59 2.61
N VAL A 35 -1.79 -14.17 1.52
CA VAL A 35 -1.77 -12.78 1.05
C VAL A 35 -2.44 -11.85 2.06
N MET A 36 -3.59 -12.25 2.62
CA MET A 36 -4.28 -11.45 3.63
C MET A 36 -3.49 -11.39 4.94
N GLU A 37 -2.86 -12.50 5.33
CA GLU A 37 -1.99 -12.54 6.50
C GLU A 37 -0.79 -11.58 6.34
N GLU A 38 -0.12 -11.62 5.19
CA GLU A 38 1.00 -10.74 4.86
C GLU A 38 0.55 -9.27 4.80
N LEU A 39 -0.60 -8.98 4.18
CA LEU A 39 -1.17 -7.65 4.11
C LEU A 39 -1.38 -7.04 5.50
N VAL A 40 -1.95 -7.82 6.43
CA VAL A 40 -2.16 -7.35 7.81
C VAL A 40 -0.82 -7.11 8.51
N LYS A 41 0.15 -8.03 8.39
CA LYS A 41 1.49 -7.86 8.95
C LYS A 41 2.16 -6.57 8.45
N PHE A 42 2.18 -6.34 7.14
CA PHE A 42 2.76 -5.13 6.55
C PHE A 42 1.99 -3.87 6.94
N THR A 43 0.66 -3.94 7.03
CA THR A 43 -0.16 -2.80 7.46
C THR A 43 0.17 -2.41 8.90
N LEU A 44 0.20 -3.39 9.82
CA LEU A 44 0.55 -3.13 11.22
C LEU A 44 1.99 -2.62 11.36
N LEU A 45 2.92 -3.11 10.54
CA LEU A 45 4.31 -2.66 10.54
C LEU A 45 4.47 -1.21 10.07
N THR A 46 3.63 -0.75 9.12
CA THR A 46 3.89 0.50 8.38
C THR A 46 2.94 1.64 8.72
N ARG A 47 1.75 1.36 9.28
CA ARG A 47 0.72 2.39 9.51
C ARG A 47 1.18 3.52 10.44
N ASP A 48 1.91 3.20 11.51
CA ASP A 48 2.25 4.18 12.56
C ASP A 48 3.50 5.01 12.19
N CYS A 49 4.28 4.56 11.20
CA CYS A 49 5.46 5.28 10.70
C CYS A 49 5.27 5.82 9.27
N SER A 50 4.05 5.78 8.74
CA SER A 50 3.74 6.19 7.36
C SER A 50 4.20 7.62 7.06
N ASP A 51 3.99 8.56 8.00
CA ASP A 51 4.40 9.96 7.84
C ASP A 51 5.90 10.12 7.64
N TYR A 52 6.69 9.35 8.39
CA TYR A 52 8.14 9.35 8.24
C TYR A 52 8.58 8.69 6.93
N LEU A 53 7.94 7.59 6.53
CA LEU A 53 8.26 6.89 5.28
C LEU A 53 7.98 7.75 4.03
N VAL A 54 7.03 8.70 4.12
CA VAL A 54 6.71 9.63 3.02
C VAL A 54 7.34 11.00 3.17
N ASP A 55 8.15 11.26 4.21
CA ASP A 55 8.88 12.50 4.38
C ASP A 55 10.10 12.55 3.42
N ARG A 56 9.89 13.08 2.21
CA ARG A 56 10.88 13.09 1.14
C ARG A 56 11.77 14.33 1.18
N TYR A 57 13.08 14.11 0.98
CA TYR A 57 14.06 15.19 0.91
C TYR A 57 13.74 16.24 -0.15
N SER A 58 13.30 15.84 -1.35
CA SER A 58 12.94 16.75 -2.43
C SER A 58 11.81 17.71 -2.04
N GLU A 59 10.80 17.22 -1.32
CA GLU A 59 9.64 18.00 -0.86
C GLU A 59 10.04 18.99 0.24
N ARG A 60 10.91 18.59 1.17
CA ARG A 60 11.48 19.49 2.18
C ARG A 60 12.31 20.61 1.55
N ARG A 61 13.08 20.30 0.51
CA ARG A 61 13.86 21.30 -0.23
C ARG A 61 12.98 22.31 -0.96
N GLU A 62 11.97 21.84 -1.68
CA GLU A 62 11.01 22.70 -2.38
C GLU A 62 10.28 23.62 -1.40
N SER A 63 9.80 23.10 -0.27
CA SER A 63 9.15 23.90 0.78
C SER A 63 10.03 25.03 1.32
N ALA A 64 11.33 24.79 1.48
CA ALA A 64 12.29 25.80 1.91
C ALA A 64 12.53 26.86 0.82
N GLU A 65 12.56 26.46 -0.46
CA GLU A 65 12.66 27.37 -1.59
C GLU A 65 11.39 28.23 -1.75
N GLU A 66 10.20 27.65 -1.60
CA GLU A 66 8.92 28.39 -1.59
C GLU A 66 8.84 29.36 -0.42
N LEU A 67 9.26 28.93 0.79
CA LEU A 67 9.34 29.81 1.95
C LEU A 67 10.30 30.98 1.68
N SER A 68 11.50 30.69 1.16
CA SER A 68 12.49 31.70 0.79
C SER A 68 11.92 32.70 -0.23
N LYS A 69 11.20 32.23 -1.27
CA LYS A 69 10.54 33.09 -2.25
C LYS A 69 9.51 34.02 -1.61
N ARG A 70 8.69 33.54 -0.67
CA ARG A 70 7.70 34.36 0.05
C ARG A 70 8.36 35.42 0.93
N VAL A 71 9.39 35.04 1.69
CA VAL A 71 10.12 35.96 2.57
C VAL A 71 10.89 37.02 1.78
N ASN A 72 11.37 36.67 0.58
CA ASN A 72 12.11 37.57 -0.30
C ASN A 72 11.22 38.41 -1.25
N GLN A 73 9.90 38.38 -1.12
CA GLN A 73 9.06 39.36 -1.81
C GLN A 73 9.36 40.74 -1.23
N ARG A 74 10.05 41.60 -2.01
CA ARG A 74 10.17 43.03 -1.70
C ARG A 74 8.75 43.58 -1.58
N SER A 75 8.48 44.20 -0.43
CA SER A 75 7.18 44.68 0.05
C SER A 75 6.20 45.06 -1.06
N ILE A 76 4.93 44.65 -0.89
CA ILE A 76 3.80 45.37 -1.48
C ILE A 76 3.90 46.84 -1.06
#